data_AF-A0A519QJG6-F1
#
_entry.id   AF-A0A519QJG6-F1
#
_cell.length_a   1.000
_cell.length_b   1.000
_cell.length_c   1.000
_cell.angle_alpha   90.00
_cell.angle_beta   90.00
_cell.angle_gamma   90.00
#
_symmetry.space_group_name_H-M   'P 1'
#
loop_
_entity.id
_entity.type
_entity.pdbx_description
1 polymer ?
#
loop_
_entity_poly.entity_id
_entity_poly.type
_entity_poly.pdbx_seq_one_letter_code
_entity_poly.pdbx_strand_id
1 'polypeptide(L)'
;MNSGEVNQELISITSPDKWRDALAGIPYAFGHTWENCYSMQLTTGYNTFLYSFQKEDVKIVCPLAERTYNGFTDIVTPYGFSGFTGNKTYTGFPQVWKEFAVSRGYVCGYIGLNPYLQGQAFVEEKDLFQHHSLFSLNLELPIEQLYQNLSSNRKRQLKSVQLGSDLFCTDKAKLKPFFLQHFHSFFAERNASAVYNFSFETLSFLFDL
;
A
#
# COMPACT_ATOMS: atom_id res chain seq x y z
N MET A 1 16.67 -6.95 34.30
CA MET A 1 16.02 -7.25 33.00
C MET A 1 16.86 -6.56 31.95
N ASN A 2 17.50 -7.31 31.05
CA ASN A 2 18.22 -6.71 29.93
C ASN A 2 17.20 -5.97 29.07
N SER A 3 17.23 -4.65 29.07
CA SER A 3 16.50 -3.83 28.11
C SER A 3 17.13 -4.11 26.74
N GLY A 4 16.53 -5.02 25.97
CA GLY A 4 16.94 -5.23 24.58
C GLY A 4 17.00 -3.89 23.86
N GLU A 5 18.11 -3.65 23.17
CA GLU A 5 18.36 -2.40 22.45
C GLU A 5 17.29 -2.23 21.36
N VAL A 6 16.73 -1.03 21.26
CA VAL A 6 15.80 -0.67 20.20
C VAL A 6 16.62 -0.28 18.98
N ASN A 7 16.41 -0.97 17.85
CA ASN A 7 16.98 -0.60 16.58
C ASN A 7 15.89 0.02 15.68
N GLN A 8 16.21 1.17 15.08
CA GLN A 8 15.33 1.87 14.15
C GLN A 8 16.14 2.36 12.95
N GLU A 9 15.66 2.09 11.75
CA GLU A 9 16.31 2.57 10.52
C GLU A 9 15.30 2.94 9.42
N LEU A 10 15.78 3.75 8.48
CA LEU A 10 15.11 4.01 7.20
C LEU A 10 15.88 3.28 6.10
N ILE A 11 15.29 2.20 5.59
CA ILE A 11 15.85 1.46 4.47
C ILE A 11 15.46 2.19 3.19
N SER A 12 16.45 2.71 2.46
CA SER A 12 16.22 3.45 1.22
C SER A 12 15.62 2.56 0.13
N ILE A 13 14.77 3.14 -0.71
CA ILE A 13 14.26 2.49 -1.92
C ILE A 13 15.36 2.03 -2.90
N THR A 14 16.58 2.55 -2.77
CA THR A 14 17.74 2.07 -3.56
C THR A 14 18.35 0.76 -3.02
N SER A 15 17.82 0.23 -1.90
CA SER A 15 18.30 -0.98 -1.23
C SER A 15 17.23 -2.09 -1.24
N PRO A 16 16.86 -2.65 -2.42
CA PRO A 16 15.74 -3.59 -2.55
C PRO A 16 15.91 -4.86 -1.71
N ASP A 17 17.13 -5.39 -1.60
CA ASP A 17 17.37 -6.63 -0.85
C ASP A 17 17.15 -6.42 0.65
N LYS A 18 17.68 -5.33 1.22
CA LYS A 18 17.42 -4.95 2.61
C LYS A 18 15.93 -4.74 2.88
N TRP A 19 15.21 -4.15 1.93
CA TRP A 19 13.76 -3.96 2.04
C TRP A 19 13.04 -5.30 2.15
N ARG A 20 13.37 -6.26 1.28
CA ARG A 20 12.78 -7.60 1.31
C ARG A 20 13.14 -8.36 2.59
N ASP A 21 14.39 -8.25 3.04
CA ASP A 21 14.86 -8.85 4.29
C ASP A 21 14.12 -8.31 5.52
N ALA A 22 13.82 -7.00 5.54
CA ALA A 22 13.06 -6.37 6.61
C ALA A 22 11.59 -6.84 6.64
N LEU A 23 11.00 -7.13 5.48
CA LEU A 23 9.65 -7.70 5.37
C LEU A 23 9.58 -9.20 5.72
N ALA A 24 10.72 -9.90 5.74
CA ALA A 24 10.73 -11.33 5.99
C ALA A 24 10.17 -11.69 7.38
N GLY A 25 9.15 -12.55 7.40
CA GLY A 25 8.48 -12.98 8.62
C GLY A 25 7.44 -12.00 9.16
N ILE A 26 7.09 -10.96 8.41
CA ILE A 26 6.04 -9.99 8.74
C ILE A 26 4.83 -10.22 7.81
N PRO A 27 3.58 -10.19 8.31
CA PRO A 27 2.41 -10.11 7.45
C PRO A 27 2.40 -8.77 6.72
N TYR A 28 2.36 -8.77 5.38
CA TYR A 28 2.30 -7.52 4.63
C TYR A 28 1.40 -7.63 3.40
N ALA A 29 0.91 -6.48 2.93
CA ALA A 29 0.17 -6.36 1.68
C ALA A 29 1.08 -5.82 0.56
N PHE A 30 0.64 -5.90 -0.70
CA PHE A 30 1.37 -5.38 -1.86
C PHE A 30 1.87 -3.94 -1.66
N GLY A 31 1.09 -3.10 -0.96
CA GLY A 31 1.46 -1.73 -0.61
C GLY A 31 2.81 -1.58 0.13
N HIS A 32 3.27 -2.62 0.82
CA HIS A 32 4.53 -2.63 1.57
C HIS A 32 5.73 -3.07 0.75
N THR A 33 5.50 -3.69 -0.40
CA THR A 33 6.56 -4.26 -1.22
C THR A 33 7.45 -3.15 -1.79
N TRP A 34 8.72 -3.51 -2.04
CA TRP A 34 9.64 -2.62 -2.72
C TRP A 34 9.11 -2.26 -4.11
N GLU A 35 8.56 -3.24 -4.83
CA GLU A 35 8.01 -3.11 -6.17
C GLU A 35 6.92 -2.04 -6.22
N ASN A 36 5.95 -2.08 -5.30
CA ASN A 36 4.92 -1.05 -5.21
C ASN A 36 5.53 0.32 -4.88
N CYS A 37 6.35 0.41 -3.83
CA CYS A 37 6.88 1.70 -3.37
C CYS A 37 7.79 2.36 -4.41
N TYR A 38 8.62 1.58 -5.09
CA TYR A 38 9.47 2.04 -6.19
C TYR A 38 8.63 2.53 -7.34
N SER A 39 7.59 1.78 -7.74
CA SER A 39 6.69 2.22 -8.80
C SER A 39 6.02 3.56 -8.47
N MET A 40 5.60 3.79 -7.21
CA MET A 40 5.02 5.06 -6.79
C MET A 40 6.04 6.20 -6.76
N GLN A 41 7.31 5.92 -6.44
CA GLN A 41 8.39 6.89 -6.55
C GLN A 41 8.58 7.36 -8.00
N LEU A 42 8.40 6.50 -9.01
CA LEU A 42 8.54 6.91 -10.41
C LEU A 42 7.54 8.01 -10.84
N THR A 43 6.36 8.06 -10.22
CA THR A 43 5.39 9.14 -10.44
C THR A 43 5.70 10.36 -9.58
N THR A 44 6.00 10.14 -8.29
CA THR A 44 6.03 11.23 -7.31
C THR A 44 7.39 11.91 -7.18
N GLY A 45 8.47 11.19 -7.50
CA GLY A 45 9.84 11.62 -7.25
C GLY A 45 10.22 11.71 -5.76
N TYR A 46 9.34 11.29 -4.84
CA TYR A 46 9.57 11.46 -3.41
C TYR A 46 10.68 10.53 -2.90
N ASN A 47 11.44 11.01 -1.92
CA ASN A 47 12.39 10.16 -1.21
C ASN A 47 11.59 9.12 -0.43
N THR A 48 11.74 7.86 -0.83
CA THR A 48 10.93 6.75 -0.32
C THR A 48 11.79 5.79 0.48
N PHE A 49 11.27 5.36 1.64
CA PHE A 49 11.94 4.52 2.62
C PHE A 49 10.99 3.48 3.19
N LEU A 50 11.55 2.39 3.71
CA LEU A 50 10.88 1.53 4.66
C LEU A 50 11.43 1.88 6.04
N TYR A 51 10.58 2.45 6.90
CA TYR A 51 10.89 2.48 8.31
C TYR A 51 10.86 1.05 8.86
N SER A 52 11.90 0.68 9.59
CA SER A 52 12.02 -0.62 10.25
C SER A 52 12.37 -0.42 11.72
N PHE A 53 11.54 -0.99 12.60
CA PHE A 53 11.73 -1.05 14.04
C PHE A 53 11.98 -2.51 14.41
N GLN A 54 13.00 -2.73 15.24
CA GLN A 54 13.29 -4.02 15.83
C GLN A 54 13.61 -3.90 17.31
N LYS A 55 12.97 -4.75 18.12
CA LYS A 55 13.32 -4.95 19.53
C LYS A 55 13.06 -6.41 19.88
N GLU A 56 14.10 -7.12 20.31
CA GLU A 56 14.03 -8.55 20.59
C GLU A 56 13.49 -9.32 19.37
N ASP A 57 12.35 -9.99 19.50
CA ASP A 57 11.67 -10.71 18.43
C ASP A 57 10.52 -9.93 17.77
N VAL A 58 10.33 -8.66 18.14
CA VAL A 58 9.34 -7.77 17.53
C VAL A 58 9.98 -7.02 16.36
N LYS A 59 9.31 -7.09 15.21
CA LYS A 59 9.60 -6.29 14.01
C LYS A 59 8.34 -5.54 13.58
N ILE A 60 8.49 -4.25 13.32
CA ILE A 60 7.41 -3.38 12.82
C ILE A 60 7.98 -2.55 11.69
N VAL A 61 7.25 -2.45 10.58
CA VAL A 61 7.67 -1.74 9.37
C VAL A 61 6.58 -0.81 8.87
N CYS A 62 6.97 0.24 8.15
CA CYS A 62 6.05 1.14 7.48
C CYS A 62 6.73 1.81 6.27
N PRO A 63 6.19 1.68 5.05
CA PRO A 63 6.68 2.46 3.92
C PRO A 63 6.32 3.93 4.09
N LEU A 64 7.30 4.81 3.90
CA LEU A 64 7.19 6.25 4.03
C LEU A 64 7.77 6.93 2.80
N ALA A 65 7.12 7.99 2.35
CA ALA A 65 7.64 8.94 1.38
C ALA A 65 7.70 10.32 2.02
N GLU A 66 8.86 10.97 1.92
CA GLU A 66 9.06 12.33 2.42
C GLU A 66 8.62 13.36 1.37
N ARG A 67 7.83 14.35 1.80
CA ARG A 67 7.50 15.52 0.97
C ARG A 67 8.06 16.77 1.63
N THR A 68 8.62 17.66 0.83
CA THR A 68 9.16 18.93 1.32
C THR A 68 8.31 20.09 0.84
N TYR A 69 7.94 20.97 1.77
CA TYR A 69 7.22 22.20 1.49
C TYR A 69 7.76 23.34 2.35
N ASN A 70 8.21 24.43 1.72
CA ASN A 70 8.77 25.60 2.40
C ASN A 70 9.84 25.27 3.46
N GLY A 71 10.70 24.29 3.18
CA GLY A 71 11.78 23.86 4.08
C GLY A 71 11.35 22.92 5.21
N PHE A 72 10.06 22.60 5.32
CA PHE A 72 9.56 21.58 6.25
C PHE A 72 9.37 20.24 5.53
N THR A 73 9.56 19.15 6.25
CA THR A 73 9.35 17.81 5.74
C THR A 73 8.19 17.14 6.47
N ASP A 74 7.21 16.68 5.70
CA ASP A 74 6.20 15.74 6.18
C ASP A 74 6.42 14.35 5.58
N ILE A 75 5.70 13.37 6.12
CA ILE A 75 5.73 11.99 5.63
C ILE A 75 4.33 11.51 5.23
N VAL A 76 4.29 10.68 4.20
CA VAL A 76 3.07 9.99 3.77
C VAL A 76 3.38 8.53 3.48
N THR A 77 2.39 7.66 3.57
CA THR A 77 2.51 6.34 2.93
C THR A 77 2.45 6.49 1.40
N PRO A 78 3.32 5.82 0.63
CA PRO A 78 3.12 5.66 -0.82
C PRO A 78 1.72 5.13 -1.12
N TYR A 79 1.21 5.42 -2.32
CA TYR A 79 -0.13 4.99 -2.72
C TYR A 79 -0.30 3.46 -2.57
N GLY A 80 -1.45 3.07 -2.01
CA GLY A 80 -1.76 1.70 -1.61
C GLY A 80 -2.00 1.58 -0.10
N PHE A 81 -2.70 0.53 0.32
CA PHE A 81 -2.89 0.23 1.74
C PHE A 81 -1.63 -0.43 2.31
N SER A 82 -0.70 0.39 2.81
CA SER A 82 0.51 -0.06 3.51
C SER A 82 0.40 0.20 5.01
N GLY A 83 0.88 1.36 5.47
CA GLY A 83 0.88 1.75 6.87
C GLY A 83 1.78 0.87 7.72
N PHE A 84 1.60 0.94 9.04
CA PHE A 84 2.34 0.09 9.96
C PHE A 84 1.85 -1.36 9.90
N THR A 85 2.80 -2.28 9.85
CA THR A 85 2.55 -3.70 10.05
C THR A 85 3.74 -4.37 10.75
N GLY A 86 3.52 -5.48 11.44
CA GLY A 86 4.58 -6.15 12.19
C GLY A 86 4.26 -7.62 12.45
N ASN A 87 5.24 -8.36 12.94
CA ASN A 87 5.02 -9.75 13.36
C ASN A 87 4.35 -9.84 14.74
N LYS A 88 4.55 -8.82 15.59
CA LYS A 88 4.05 -8.72 16.96
C LYS A 88 3.77 -7.25 17.31
N THR A 89 3.01 -7.04 18.38
CA THR A 89 2.81 -5.70 18.96
C THR A 89 3.91 -5.38 19.98
N TYR A 90 4.17 -4.10 20.15
CA TYR A 90 5.01 -3.59 21.23
C TYR A 90 4.32 -2.35 21.83
N THR A 91 3.90 -2.42 23.09
CA THR A 91 3.08 -1.37 23.73
C THR A 91 3.76 0.00 23.75
N GLY A 92 5.10 0.03 23.80
CA GLY A 92 5.87 1.28 23.74
C GLY A 92 6.10 1.83 22.33
N PHE A 93 5.66 1.12 21.28
CA PHE A 93 5.94 1.49 19.89
C PHE A 93 5.42 2.88 19.51
N PRO A 94 4.17 3.28 19.83
CA PRO A 94 3.67 4.59 19.44
C PRO A 94 4.55 5.74 19.94
N GLN A 95 5.06 5.63 21.16
CA GLN A 95 5.94 6.65 21.75
C GLN A 95 7.32 6.64 21.09
N VAL A 96 7.91 5.46 20.90
CA VAL A 96 9.22 5.32 20.22
C VAL A 96 9.17 5.85 18.79
N TRP A 97 8.08 5.56 18.07
CA TRP A 97 7.84 6.09 16.74
C TRP A 97 7.73 7.62 16.73
N LYS A 98 6.99 8.21 17.68
CA LYS A 98 6.86 9.67 17.82
C LYS A 98 8.23 10.33 18.08
N GLU A 99 9.02 9.77 18.98
CA GLU A 99 10.38 10.25 19.26
C GLU A 99 11.28 10.16 18.03
N PHE A 100 11.21 9.05 17.30
CA PHE A 100 11.91 8.89 16.02
C PHE A 100 11.48 9.96 15.02
N ALA A 101 10.18 10.14 14.79
CA ALA A 101 9.67 11.14 13.85
C ALA A 101 10.09 12.57 14.22
N VAL A 102 10.06 12.92 15.50
CA VAL A 102 10.55 14.22 16.01
C VAL A 102 12.05 14.37 15.79
N SER A 103 12.84 13.33 16.05
CA SER A 103 14.30 13.36 15.84
C SER A 103 14.69 13.55 14.36
N ARG A 104 13.81 13.14 13.44
CA ARG A 104 13.95 13.34 11.99
C ARG A 104 13.47 14.71 11.52
N GLY A 105 12.86 15.51 12.40
CA GLY A 105 12.31 16.83 12.07
C GLY A 105 11.01 16.76 11.26
N TYR A 106 10.28 15.64 11.29
CA TYR A 106 9.00 15.55 10.60
C TYR A 106 7.94 16.39 11.30
N VAL A 107 7.25 17.24 10.53
CA VAL A 107 6.23 18.15 11.10
C VAL A 107 4.85 17.52 11.20
N CYS A 108 4.54 16.57 10.31
CA CYS A 108 3.32 15.76 10.35
C CYS A 108 3.48 14.46 9.54
N GLY A 109 2.56 13.52 9.75
CA GLY A 109 2.53 12.25 9.03
C GLY A 109 1.11 11.84 8.63
N TYR A 110 0.94 11.39 7.39
CA TYR A 110 -0.32 10.86 6.87
C TYR A 110 -0.14 9.38 6.51
N ILE A 111 -0.49 8.51 7.45
CA ILE A 111 -0.20 7.08 7.37
C ILE A 111 -1.49 6.30 7.07
N GLY A 112 -1.59 5.76 5.85
CA GLY A 112 -2.73 4.93 5.44
C GLY A 112 -2.60 3.50 5.97
N LEU A 113 -3.36 3.16 7.00
CA LEU A 113 -3.37 1.82 7.58
C LEU A 113 -4.10 0.80 6.68
N ASN A 114 -3.56 -0.42 6.61
CA ASN A 114 -4.24 -1.50 5.93
C ASN A 114 -5.34 -2.13 6.82
N PRO A 115 -6.60 -2.16 6.38
CA PRO A 115 -7.71 -2.68 7.18
C PRO A 115 -7.69 -4.19 7.42
N TYR A 116 -6.95 -4.97 6.62
CA TYR A 116 -6.86 -6.42 6.76
C TYR A 116 -5.66 -6.87 7.60
N LEU A 117 -4.73 -5.96 7.87
CA LEU A 117 -3.62 -6.19 8.79
C LEU A 117 -3.95 -5.66 10.20
N GLN A 118 -5.23 -5.45 10.49
CA GLN A 118 -5.74 -4.96 11.77
C GLN A 118 -5.52 -5.98 12.89
N GLY A 119 -5.28 -5.47 14.10
CA GLY A 119 -5.00 -6.28 15.30
C GLY A 119 -3.73 -5.85 16.04
N GLN A 120 -2.99 -4.89 15.49
CA GLN A 120 -1.73 -4.43 16.05
C GLN A 120 -1.81 -2.93 16.38
N ALA A 121 -1.77 -2.59 17.67
CA ALA A 121 -1.90 -1.22 18.17
C ALA A 121 -0.60 -0.42 17.93
N PHE A 122 -0.36 0.00 16.69
CA PHE A 122 0.81 0.80 16.31
C PHE A 122 0.61 2.30 16.46
N VAL A 123 -0.64 2.74 16.49
CA VAL A 123 -1.03 4.14 16.58
C VAL A 123 -2.05 4.32 17.70
N GLU A 124 -2.06 5.51 18.29
CA GLU A 124 -3.03 5.86 19.32
C GLU A 124 -4.42 6.09 18.71
N GLU A 125 -5.47 5.74 19.45
CA GLU A 125 -6.86 5.86 18.98
C GLU A 125 -7.24 7.30 18.60
N LYS A 126 -6.72 8.30 19.32
CA LYS A 126 -6.96 9.71 19.02
C LYS A 126 -6.36 10.17 17.67
N ASP A 127 -5.39 9.42 17.16
CA ASP A 127 -4.69 9.71 15.90
C ASP A 127 -5.30 8.90 14.73
N LEU A 128 -6.38 8.13 14.98
CA LEU A 128 -7.10 7.35 13.97
C LEU A 128 -8.28 8.12 13.39
N PHE A 129 -8.34 8.18 12.06
CA PHE A 129 -9.41 8.83 11.32
C PHE A 129 -9.99 7.89 10.25
N GLN A 130 -11.32 7.85 10.15
CA GLN A 130 -12.03 7.06 9.14
C GLN A 130 -12.58 7.98 8.06
N HIS A 131 -12.17 7.75 6.81
CA HIS A 131 -12.57 8.60 5.68
C HIS A 131 -13.45 7.88 4.64
N HIS A 132 -13.29 6.56 4.46
CA HIS A 132 -13.94 5.82 3.39
C HIS A 132 -14.42 4.44 3.83
N SER A 133 -15.50 3.97 3.20
CA SER A 133 -15.93 2.58 3.26
C SER A 133 -15.16 1.76 2.23
N LEU A 134 -14.66 0.61 2.66
CA LEU A 134 -14.00 -0.34 1.77
C LEU A 134 -14.92 -1.52 1.51
N PHE A 135 -14.99 -1.93 0.26
CA PHE A 135 -15.76 -3.09 -0.17
C PHE A 135 -14.78 -4.20 -0.54
N SER A 136 -14.89 -5.35 0.11
CA SER A 136 -14.11 -6.55 -0.19
C SER A 136 -14.98 -7.70 -0.62
N LEU A 137 -14.38 -8.54 -1.46
CA LEU A 137 -14.93 -9.83 -1.83
C LEU A 137 -14.06 -10.92 -1.18
N ASN A 138 -14.66 -11.76 -0.33
CA ASN A 138 -13.95 -12.90 0.23
C ASN A 138 -13.80 -14.01 -0.82
N LEU A 139 -12.63 -14.08 -1.45
CA LEU A 139 -12.31 -15.07 -2.49
C LEU A 139 -11.97 -16.46 -1.95
N GLU A 140 -11.99 -16.68 -0.62
CA GLU A 140 -11.87 -18.00 -0.02
C GLU A 140 -13.14 -18.84 -0.19
N LEU A 141 -14.27 -18.18 -0.47
CA LEU A 141 -15.54 -18.85 -0.71
C LEU A 141 -15.52 -19.59 -2.06
N PRO A 142 -16.12 -20.79 -2.15
CA PRO A 142 -16.35 -21.46 -3.43
C PRO A 142 -17.09 -20.57 -4.43
N ILE A 143 -16.81 -20.72 -5.72
CA ILE A 143 -17.38 -19.89 -6.79
C ILE A 143 -18.91 -19.89 -6.80
N GLU A 144 -19.52 -21.01 -6.42
CA GLU A 144 -20.97 -21.15 -6.29
C GLU A 144 -21.51 -20.26 -5.18
N GLN A 145 -20.83 -20.21 -4.03
CA GLN A 145 -21.22 -19.36 -2.91
C GLN A 145 -21.00 -17.88 -3.24
N LEU A 146 -19.88 -17.53 -3.88
CA LEU A 146 -19.63 -16.19 -4.42
C LEU A 146 -20.77 -15.75 -5.35
N TYR A 147 -21.17 -16.63 -6.28
CA TYR A 147 -22.28 -16.36 -7.18
C TYR A 147 -23.60 -16.23 -6.43
N GLN A 148 -23.87 -17.08 -5.43
CA GLN A 148 -25.12 -16.98 -4.64
C GLN A 148 -25.23 -15.70 -3.83
N ASN A 149 -24.11 -15.14 -3.37
CA ASN A 149 -24.05 -13.89 -2.64
C ASN A 149 -24.28 -12.65 -3.52
N LEU A 150 -24.28 -12.80 -4.85
CA LEU A 150 -24.63 -11.70 -5.75
C LEU A 150 -26.11 -11.34 -5.67
N SER A 151 -26.43 -10.06 -5.85
CA SER A 151 -27.82 -9.62 -6.01
C SER A 151 -28.47 -10.23 -7.25
N SER A 152 -29.79 -10.39 -7.24
CA SER A 152 -30.56 -10.95 -8.37
C SER A 152 -30.29 -10.22 -9.69
N ASN A 153 -30.10 -8.90 -9.63
CA ASN A 153 -29.74 -8.09 -10.81
C ASN A 153 -28.36 -8.45 -11.38
N ARG A 154 -27.34 -8.63 -10.51
CA ARG A 154 -25.99 -9.04 -10.93
C ARG A 154 -25.98 -10.45 -11.51
N LYS A 155 -26.69 -11.40 -10.88
CA LYS A 155 -26.87 -12.77 -11.40
C LYS A 155 -27.44 -12.77 -12.82
N ARG A 156 -28.44 -11.93 -13.10
CA ARG A 156 -29.03 -11.78 -14.44
C ARG A 156 -28.03 -11.26 -15.48
N GLN A 157 -27.21 -10.25 -15.14
CA GLN A 157 -26.21 -9.72 -16.07
C GLN A 157 -25.08 -10.70 -16.36
N LEU A 158 -24.64 -11.48 -15.37
CA LEU A 158 -23.62 -12.50 -15.62
C LEU A 158 -24.11 -13.57 -16.59
N LYS A 159 -25.39 -13.97 -16.53
CA LYS A 159 -25.97 -14.90 -17.53
C LYS A 159 -25.93 -14.32 -18.95
N SER A 160 -26.14 -13.02 -19.14
CA SER A 160 -26.01 -12.40 -20.46
C SER A 160 -24.56 -12.30 -20.96
N VAL A 161 -23.59 -12.24 -20.05
CA VAL A 161 -22.16 -12.17 -20.38
C VAL A 161 -21.55 -13.56 -20.64
N GLN A 162 -22.00 -14.60 -19.92
CA GLN A 162 -21.58 -16.00 -20.15
C GLN A 162 -21.91 -16.51 -21.55
N LEU A 163 -22.82 -15.86 -22.27
CA LEU A 163 -23.16 -16.19 -23.65
C LEU A 163 -22.14 -15.70 -24.68
N GLY A 164 -21.07 -14.99 -24.27
CA GLY A 164 -20.01 -14.52 -25.15
C GLY A 164 -18.62 -14.69 -24.55
N SER A 165 -18.02 -15.89 -24.66
CA SER A 165 -16.65 -16.17 -24.24
C SER A 165 -15.59 -15.35 -25.01
N ASP A 166 -15.94 -14.85 -26.19
CA ASP A 166 -15.04 -14.09 -27.06
C ASP A 166 -14.90 -12.60 -26.66
N LEU A 167 -15.58 -12.17 -25.60
CA LEU A 167 -15.59 -10.77 -25.15
C LEU A 167 -14.40 -10.39 -24.26
N PHE A 168 -13.64 -11.37 -23.75
CA PHE A 168 -12.53 -11.12 -22.83
C PHE A 168 -11.19 -11.41 -23.49
N CYS A 169 -10.30 -10.42 -23.48
CA CYS A 169 -8.90 -10.61 -23.81
C CYS A 169 -8.10 -10.83 -22.51
N THR A 170 -7.37 -11.93 -22.44
CA THR A 170 -6.46 -12.25 -21.31
C THR A 170 -4.98 -12.19 -21.72
N ASP A 171 -4.70 -11.86 -22.98
CA ASP A 171 -3.35 -11.78 -23.53
C ASP A 171 -2.65 -10.49 -23.05
N LYS A 172 -1.73 -10.66 -22.10
CA LYS A 172 -0.92 -9.56 -21.51
C LYS A 172 -0.22 -8.72 -22.59
N ALA A 173 0.24 -9.33 -23.68
CA ALA A 173 0.94 -8.62 -24.76
C ALA A 173 0.01 -7.68 -25.54
N LYS A 174 -1.30 -7.97 -25.58
CA LYS A 174 -2.32 -7.08 -26.14
C LYS A 174 -2.84 -6.07 -25.11
N LEU A 175 -3.02 -6.51 -23.87
CA LEU A 175 -3.59 -5.68 -22.80
C LEU A 175 -2.65 -4.53 -22.37
N LYS A 176 -1.34 -4.79 -22.26
CA LYS A 176 -0.36 -3.77 -21.83
C LYS A 176 -0.37 -2.52 -22.73
N PRO A 177 -0.17 -2.62 -24.06
CA PRO A 177 -0.16 -1.42 -24.91
C PRO A 177 -1.51 -0.71 -24.90
N PHE A 178 -2.62 -1.46 -24.94
CA PHE A 178 -3.97 -0.89 -24.85
C PHE A 178 -4.16 -0.09 -23.55
N PHE A 179 -3.83 -0.67 -22.40
CA PHE A 179 -3.98 -0.01 -21.12
C PHE A 179 -3.14 1.26 -21.04
N LEU A 180 -1.85 1.18 -21.38
CA LEU A 180 -0.93 2.33 -21.31
C LEU A 180 -1.36 3.46 -22.25
N GLN A 181 -1.88 3.13 -23.44
CA GLN A 181 -2.37 4.12 -24.40
C GLN A 181 -3.62 4.86 -23.90
N HIS A 182 -4.51 4.18 -23.17
CA HIS A 182 -5.83 4.72 -22.82
C HIS A 182 -5.96 5.18 -21.36
N PHE A 183 -4.98 4.90 -20.50
CA PHE A 183 -5.05 5.19 -19.07
C PHE A 183 -5.37 6.67 -18.77
N HIS A 184 -4.54 7.59 -19.25
CA HIS A 184 -4.70 9.01 -18.91
C HIS A 184 -5.98 9.63 -19.50
N SER A 185 -6.32 9.30 -20.74
CA SER A 185 -7.55 9.81 -21.37
C SER A 185 -8.79 9.34 -20.60
N PHE A 186 -8.80 8.07 -20.18
CA PHE A 186 -9.90 7.52 -19.39
C PHE A 186 -10.05 8.24 -18.04
N PHE A 187 -8.96 8.46 -17.29
CA PHE A 187 -9.03 9.15 -16.00
C PHE A 187 -9.40 10.63 -16.15
N ALA A 188 -8.93 11.30 -17.21
CA ALA A 188 -9.30 12.68 -17.52
C ALA A 188 -10.80 12.82 -17.85
N GLU A 189 -11.35 11.94 -18.69
CA GLU A 189 -12.79 11.92 -19.02
C GLU A 189 -13.68 11.71 -17.79
N ARG A 190 -13.16 11.01 -16.76
CA ARG A 190 -13.85 10.77 -15.49
C ARG A 190 -13.67 11.87 -14.46
N ASN A 191 -12.94 12.95 -14.78
CA ASN A 191 -12.54 14.00 -13.83
C ASN A 191 -11.92 13.41 -12.55
N ALA A 192 -11.09 12.37 -12.70
CA ALA A 192 -10.47 11.73 -11.57
C ALA A 192 -9.46 12.67 -10.87
N SER A 193 -9.30 12.48 -9.56
CA SER A 193 -8.30 13.22 -8.79
C SER A 193 -6.89 13.01 -9.33
N ALA A 194 -6.06 14.05 -9.25
CA ALA A 194 -4.67 14.02 -9.68
C ALA A 194 -3.83 12.92 -8.99
N VAL A 195 -4.27 12.41 -7.83
CA VAL A 195 -3.63 11.28 -7.14
C VAL A 195 -3.59 9.99 -7.97
N TYR A 196 -4.49 9.85 -8.97
CA TYR A 196 -4.53 8.70 -9.87
C TYR A 196 -3.72 8.91 -11.16
N ASN A 197 -3.09 10.08 -11.34
CA ASN A 197 -2.34 10.40 -12.55
C ASN A 197 -0.92 9.82 -12.51
N PHE A 198 -0.83 8.48 -12.47
CA PHE A 198 0.45 7.77 -12.46
C PHE A 198 1.21 7.95 -13.77
N SER A 199 2.53 8.13 -13.70
CA SER A 199 3.39 8.25 -14.88
C SER A 199 3.41 6.98 -15.70
N PHE A 200 3.78 7.11 -16.98
CA PHE A 200 3.94 5.97 -17.87
C PHE A 200 4.93 4.94 -17.30
N GLU A 201 6.02 5.41 -16.68
CA GLU A 201 7.05 4.58 -16.06
C GLU A 201 6.48 3.77 -14.89
N THR A 202 5.67 4.38 -14.02
CA THR A 202 4.97 3.68 -12.94
C THR A 202 4.07 2.58 -13.48
N LEU A 203 3.23 2.91 -14.46
CA LEU A 203 2.27 1.96 -15.03
C LEU A 203 2.96 0.83 -15.78
N SER A 204 3.97 1.14 -16.59
CA SER A 204 4.72 0.14 -17.34
C SER A 204 5.44 -0.82 -16.38
N PHE A 205 6.07 -0.29 -15.32
CA PHE A 205 6.75 -1.11 -14.33
C PHE A 205 5.77 -2.06 -13.63
N LEU A 206 4.62 -1.57 -13.17
CA LEU A 206 3.59 -2.40 -12.53
C LEU A 206 3.05 -3.49 -13.46
N PHE A 207 2.93 -3.20 -14.76
CA PHE A 207 2.55 -4.21 -15.75
C PHE A 207 3.59 -5.29 -15.95
N ASP A 208 4.87 -5.03 -15.67
CA ASP A 208 5.97 -5.97 -15.92
C ASP A 208 6.37 -6.81 -14.71
N LEU A 209 5.73 -6.58 -13.55
CA LEU A 209 5.73 -7.53 -12.43
C LEU A 209 5.13 -8.88 -12.87
#